data_AF-A0A5B1M1V1-F1
#
_entry.id   AF-A0A5B1M1V1-F1
#
_cell.length_a   1.000
_cell.length_b   1.000
_cell.length_c   1.000
_cell.angle_alpha   90.00
_cell.angle_beta   90.00
_cell.angle_gamma   90.00
#
_symmetry.space_group_name_H-M   'P 1'
#
loop_
_entity.id
_entity.type
_entity.pdbx_description
1 polymer ?
#
loop_
_entity_poly.entity_id
_entity_poly.type
_entity_poly.pdbx_seq_one_letter_code
_entity_poly.pdbx_strand_id
1 'polypeptide(L)'
;MAIQPDVGSVVDKYARALRAPRLLFDLYPNPRPPGKPHLRYQPIPAGVVMAVVGSFEGFAEDLLALALYRQGHGWAHIAQNSDLTNPSVGDLAKRLTDTVGVNATPPNNWAVKLPKQHGINGWNPAKAEGWTEVLRRSEGWVQVRHCLAHGLVAGLGSEVWPGPASKKNLANQAALTTASDVLARSSIKAPAERGLYMWPAVDCARVFTHGAAHLAERTGSLLGDAVDASVLLTFDNI
;
A
#
# COMPACT_ATOMS: atom_id res chain seq x y z
N MET A 1 22.70 -2.65 29.45
CA MET A 1 21.33 -3.06 29.08
C MET A 1 21.23 -2.94 27.58
N ALA A 2 21.15 -4.04 26.83
CA ALA A 2 21.02 -3.97 25.38
C ALA A 2 19.61 -3.45 25.05
N ILE A 3 19.50 -2.42 24.22
CA ILE A 3 18.22 -1.93 23.70
C ILE A 3 17.66 -3.08 22.86
N GLN A 4 16.60 -3.72 23.35
CA GLN A 4 15.88 -4.70 22.54
C GLN A 4 15.07 -3.92 21.50
N PRO A 5 15.10 -4.33 20.22
CA PRO A 5 14.27 -3.71 19.21
C PRO A 5 12.79 -3.94 19.58
N ASP A 6 11.96 -2.92 19.35
CA ASP A 6 10.53 -2.90 19.61
C ASP A 6 9.76 -2.52 18.34
N VAL A 7 8.43 -2.71 18.36
CA VAL A 7 7.58 -2.40 17.22
C VAL A 7 7.63 -0.91 16.86
N GLY A 8 7.80 -0.03 17.85
CA GLY A 8 7.94 1.41 17.63
C GLY A 8 9.11 1.75 16.70
N SER A 9 10.25 1.10 16.88
CA SER A 9 11.44 1.32 16.05
C SER A 9 11.23 0.95 14.58
N VAL A 10 10.38 -0.05 14.29
CA VAL A 10 9.99 -0.44 12.93
C VAL A 10 9.06 0.60 12.32
N VAL A 11 8.09 1.09 13.10
CA VAL A 11 7.19 2.18 12.69
C VAL A 11 7.97 3.47 12.39
N ASP A 12 8.98 3.82 13.19
CA ASP A 12 9.83 5.00 12.98
C ASP A 12 10.68 4.90 11.71
N LYS A 13 11.19 3.70 11.38
CA LYS A 13 11.88 3.46 10.10
C LYS A 13 10.91 3.66 8.93
N TYR A 14 9.71 3.11 9.02
CA TYR A 14 8.71 3.25 7.97
C TYR A 14 8.26 4.71 7.80
N ALA A 15 8.02 5.43 8.90
CA ALA A 15 7.72 6.86 8.89
C ALA A 15 8.82 7.68 8.17
N ARG A 16 10.10 7.36 8.43
CA ARG A 16 11.23 7.97 7.71
C ARG A 16 11.23 7.63 6.23
N ALA A 17 10.96 6.38 5.86
CA ALA A 17 10.88 5.95 4.46
C ALA A 17 9.76 6.68 3.70
N LEU A 18 8.61 6.90 4.34
CA LEU A 18 7.47 7.64 3.77
C LEU A 18 7.73 9.14 3.54
N ARG A 19 8.83 9.71 4.04
CA ARG A 19 9.20 11.11 3.75
C ARG A 19 9.49 11.33 2.28
N ALA A 20 10.16 10.39 1.62
CA ALA A 20 10.48 10.51 0.20
C ALA A 20 9.23 10.57 -0.71
N PRO A 21 8.26 9.62 -0.63
CA PRO A 21 7.03 9.74 -1.39
C PRO A 21 6.21 10.98 -1.02
N ARG A 22 6.27 11.44 0.25
CA ARG A 22 5.62 12.69 0.64
C ARG A 22 6.26 13.92 -0.02
N LEU A 23 7.58 14.01 -0.07
CA LEU A 23 8.27 15.11 -0.75
C LEU A 23 8.02 15.07 -2.27
N LEU A 24 8.00 13.89 -2.90
CA LEU A 24 7.59 13.75 -4.29
C LEU A 24 6.18 14.27 -4.52
N PHE A 25 5.28 13.96 -3.59
CA PHE A 25 3.91 14.44 -3.61
C PHE A 25 3.85 15.98 -3.54
N ASP A 26 4.63 16.60 -2.65
CA ASP A 26 4.66 18.05 -2.44
C ASP A 26 5.24 18.83 -3.64
N LEU A 27 5.94 18.17 -4.58
CA LEU A 27 6.36 18.77 -5.85
C LEU A 27 5.19 18.99 -6.83
N TYR A 28 4.04 18.37 -6.59
CA TYR A 28 2.85 18.54 -7.42
C TYR A 28 2.14 19.88 -7.12
N PRO A 29 1.60 20.59 -8.13
CA PRO A 29 0.95 21.88 -7.91
C PRO A 29 -0.16 21.89 -6.86
N ASN A 30 -0.27 23.00 -6.13
CA ASN A 30 -1.35 23.29 -5.18
C ASN A 30 -2.05 24.62 -5.57
N PRO A 31 -3.38 24.66 -5.79
CA PRO A 31 -4.34 23.55 -5.72
C PRO A 31 -4.10 22.49 -6.80
N ARG A 32 -4.46 21.24 -6.50
CA ARG A 32 -4.24 20.13 -7.44
C ARG A 32 -5.21 20.21 -8.60
N PRO A 33 -4.72 20.32 -9.85
CA PRO A 33 -5.61 20.29 -11.00
C PRO A 33 -6.34 18.94 -11.09
N PRO A 34 -7.64 18.94 -11.43
CA PRO A 34 -8.37 17.72 -11.69
C PRO A 34 -7.85 17.03 -12.97
N GLY A 35 -7.96 15.71 -13.02
CA GLY A 35 -7.65 14.93 -14.22
C GLY A 35 -6.16 14.61 -14.42
N LYS A 36 -5.75 14.53 -15.69
CA LYS A 36 -4.40 14.13 -16.09
C LYS A 36 -3.37 15.21 -15.72
N PRO A 37 -2.25 14.85 -15.08
CA PRO A 37 -1.16 15.78 -14.84
C PRO A 37 -0.60 16.45 -16.10
N HIS A 38 -0.20 17.72 -15.98
CA HIS A 38 0.65 18.35 -16.99
C HIS A 38 1.93 17.52 -17.19
N LEU A 39 2.48 17.50 -18.41
CA LEU A 39 3.59 16.63 -18.83
C LEU A 39 4.75 16.58 -17.81
N ARG A 40 5.20 17.75 -17.33
CA ARG A 40 6.28 17.88 -16.34
C ARG A 40 6.03 17.18 -14.99
N TYR A 41 4.78 16.85 -14.68
CA TYR A 41 4.37 16.24 -13.42
C TYR A 41 3.82 14.81 -13.58
N GLN A 42 3.71 14.31 -14.82
CA GLN A 42 3.24 12.95 -15.08
C GLN A 42 4.07 11.83 -14.42
N PRO A 43 5.39 11.98 -14.20
CA PRO A 43 6.16 10.96 -13.50
C PRO A 43 5.88 10.87 -12.00
N ILE A 44 5.35 11.94 -11.38
CA ILE A 44 5.20 12.03 -9.91
C ILE A 44 4.28 10.92 -9.35
N PRO A 45 3.06 10.68 -9.88
CA PRO A 45 2.20 9.58 -9.42
C PRO A 45 2.89 8.21 -9.37
N ALA A 46 3.60 7.85 -10.44
CA ALA A 46 4.33 6.58 -10.52
C ALA A 46 5.45 6.52 -9.48
N GLY A 47 6.22 7.60 -9.32
CA GLY A 47 7.26 7.70 -8.30
C GLY A 47 6.72 7.54 -6.88
N VAL A 48 5.57 8.16 -6.58
CA VAL A 48 4.90 8.03 -5.26
C VAL A 48 4.49 6.58 -5.02
N VAL A 49 3.82 5.92 -5.97
CA VAL A 49 3.39 4.51 -5.82
C VAL A 49 4.59 3.59 -5.62
N MET A 50 5.63 3.71 -6.46
CA MET A 50 6.85 2.89 -6.35
C MET A 50 7.51 3.05 -4.98
N ALA A 51 7.63 4.29 -4.50
CA ALA A 51 8.27 4.59 -3.22
C ALA A 51 7.43 4.16 -2.01
N VAL A 52 6.10 4.35 -2.04
CA VAL A 52 5.19 3.90 -0.96
C VAL A 52 5.21 2.38 -0.84
N VAL A 53 4.97 1.66 -1.94
CA VAL A 53 4.87 0.20 -1.91
C VAL A 53 6.24 -0.42 -1.57
N GLY A 54 7.34 0.13 -2.10
CA GLY A 54 8.69 -0.29 -1.73
C GLY A 54 9.04 0.00 -0.26
N SER A 55 8.56 1.11 0.31
CA SER A 55 8.72 1.39 1.74
C SER A 55 7.92 0.41 2.60
N PHE A 56 6.73 0.02 2.15
CA PHE A 56 5.89 -0.95 2.84
C PHE A 56 6.51 -2.36 2.82
N GLU A 57 7.14 -2.76 1.72
CA GLU A 57 7.88 -4.01 1.61
C GLU A 57 8.92 -4.11 2.74
N GLY A 58 9.81 -3.13 2.88
CA GLY A 58 10.79 -3.12 3.98
C GLY A 58 10.16 -3.08 5.38
N PHE A 59 9.04 -2.38 5.56
CA PHE A 59 8.28 -2.41 6.82
C PHE A 59 7.72 -3.79 7.14
N ALA A 60 7.17 -4.49 6.14
CA ALA A 60 6.58 -5.81 6.29
C ALA A 60 7.63 -6.84 6.71
N GLU A 61 8.81 -6.80 6.09
CA GLU A 61 9.96 -7.65 6.43
C GLU A 61 10.44 -7.36 7.87
N ASP A 62 10.69 -6.09 8.20
CA ASP A 62 11.18 -5.67 9.52
C ASP A 62 10.18 -6.03 10.63
N LEU A 63 8.87 -5.80 10.43
CA LEU A 63 7.85 -6.09 11.44
C LEU A 63 7.73 -7.60 11.70
N LEU A 64 7.70 -8.40 10.64
CA LEU A 64 7.60 -9.85 10.76
C LEU A 64 8.87 -10.45 11.39
N ALA A 65 10.05 -10.00 10.96
CA ALA A 65 11.32 -10.44 11.50
C ALA A 65 11.44 -10.10 12.99
N LEU A 66 11.06 -8.88 13.37
CA LEU A 66 11.02 -8.46 14.76
C LEU A 66 10.08 -9.34 15.58
N ALA A 67 8.85 -9.57 15.11
CA ALA A 67 7.87 -10.31 15.87
C ALA A 67 8.31 -11.77 16.11
N LEU A 68 8.85 -12.42 15.08
CA LEU A 68 9.42 -13.77 15.20
C LEU A 68 10.64 -13.79 16.13
N TYR A 69 11.51 -12.78 16.06
CA TYR A 69 12.64 -12.65 16.97
C TYR A 69 12.19 -12.52 18.43
N ARG A 70 11.17 -11.69 18.69
CA ARG A 70 10.60 -11.47 20.04
C ARG A 70 9.92 -12.71 20.60
N GLN A 71 9.41 -13.59 19.74
CA GLN A 71 8.88 -14.90 20.12
C GLN A 71 9.96 -15.99 20.27
N GLY A 72 11.24 -15.65 20.08
CA GLY A 72 12.36 -16.56 20.30
C GLY A 72 12.68 -17.48 19.11
N HIS A 73 12.15 -17.19 17.92
CA HIS A 73 12.50 -17.94 16.71
C HIS A 73 13.95 -17.68 16.30
N GLY A 74 14.62 -18.71 15.78
CA GLY A 74 15.99 -18.60 15.27
C GLY A 74 16.08 -17.89 13.92
N TRP A 75 17.26 -17.36 13.59
CA TRP A 75 17.53 -16.59 12.36
C TRP A 75 17.14 -17.29 11.06
N ALA A 76 17.32 -18.62 10.97
CA ALA A 76 16.93 -19.38 9.79
C ALA A 76 15.41 -19.35 9.57
N HIS A 77 14.62 -19.48 10.65
CA HIS A 77 13.16 -19.40 10.57
C HIS A 77 12.70 -17.98 10.24
N ILE A 78 13.36 -16.97 10.80
CA ILE A 78 13.09 -15.56 10.50
C ILE A 78 13.32 -15.27 9.01
N ALA A 79 14.47 -15.66 8.46
CA ALA A 79 14.82 -15.43 7.06
C ALA A 79 13.85 -16.12 6.09
N GLN A 80 13.44 -17.36 6.39
CA GLN A 80 12.45 -18.09 5.58
C GLN A 80 11.07 -17.45 5.58
N ASN A 81 10.72 -16.71 6.64
CA ASN A 81 9.40 -16.12 6.79
C ASN A 81 9.31 -14.66 6.37
N SER A 82 10.43 -13.93 6.47
CA SER A 82 10.47 -12.49 6.27
C SER A 82 10.96 -12.08 4.88
N ASP A 83 11.30 -13.03 4.00
CA ASP A 83 11.54 -12.76 2.57
C ASP A 83 10.20 -12.57 1.86
N LEU A 84 9.73 -11.32 1.83
CA LEU A 84 8.44 -10.94 1.28
C LEU A 84 8.67 -10.11 0.01
N THR A 85 8.51 -10.72 -1.16
CA THR A 85 8.61 -9.99 -2.43
C THR A 85 7.28 -9.31 -2.77
N ASN A 86 7.28 -7.97 -2.83
CA ASN A 86 6.12 -7.15 -3.21
C ASN A 86 4.83 -7.47 -2.41
N PRO A 87 4.86 -7.53 -1.06
CA PRO A 87 3.70 -7.95 -0.29
C PRO A 87 2.58 -6.91 -0.30
N SER A 88 1.34 -7.39 -0.41
CA SER A 88 0.15 -6.59 -0.10
C SER A 88 -0.06 -6.47 1.42
N VAL A 89 -0.97 -5.59 1.84
CA VAL A 89 -1.39 -5.52 3.25
C VAL A 89 -2.02 -6.85 3.69
N GLY A 90 -2.74 -7.52 2.77
CA GLY A 90 -3.32 -8.84 3.00
C GLY A 90 -2.27 -9.93 3.21
N ASP A 91 -1.20 -9.91 2.42
CA ASP A 91 -0.09 -10.87 2.56
C ASP A 91 0.58 -10.76 3.92
N LEU A 92 0.90 -9.53 4.35
CA LEU A 92 1.50 -9.29 5.67
C LEU A 92 0.53 -9.69 6.79
N ALA A 93 -0.74 -9.29 6.71
CA ALA A 93 -1.78 -9.64 7.69
C ALA A 93 -1.90 -11.16 7.85
N LYS A 94 -1.95 -11.88 6.73
CA LYS A 94 -1.98 -13.33 6.70
C LYS A 94 -0.72 -13.93 7.32
N ARG A 95 0.47 -13.44 6.95
CA ARG A 95 1.72 -13.98 7.48
C ARG A 95 1.88 -13.76 8.98
N LEU A 96 1.55 -12.57 9.48
CA LEU A 96 1.53 -12.28 10.92
C LEU A 96 0.51 -13.16 11.67
N THR A 97 -0.66 -13.41 11.07
CA THR A 97 -1.65 -14.31 11.68
C THR A 97 -1.13 -15.75 11.75
N ASP A 98 -0.62 -16.28 10.63
CA ASP A 98 -0.23 -17.69 10.49
C ASP A 98 1.05 -18.03 11.26
N THR A 99 2.00 -17.10 11.33
CA THR A 99 3.35 -17.38 11.88
C THR A 99 3.57 -16.82 13.27
N VAL A 100 2.92 -15.70 13.61
CA VAL A 100 3.12 -14.99 14.88
C VAL A 100 1.86 -15.07 15.77
N GLY A 101 0.69 -15.35 15.21
CA GLY A 101 -0.58 -15.40 15.95
C GLY A 101 -1.22 -14.03 16.17
N VAL A 102 -0.86 -13.01 15.38
CA VAL A 102 -1.50 -11.69 15.44
C VAL A 102 -2.94 -11.80 14.95
N ASN A 103 -3.91 -11.31 15.72
CA ASN A 103 -5.27 -11.12 15.19
C ASN A 103 -5.32 -9.85 14.35
N ALA A 104 -5.11 -9.98 13.05
CA ALA A 104 -5.10 -8.88 12.09
C ALA A 104 -6.48 -8.26 11.80
N THR A 105 -7.58 -8.85 12.28
CA THR A 105 -8.92 -8.28 12.08
C THR A 105 -9.10 -7.02 12.93
N PRO A 106 -9.49 -5.88 12.34
CA PRO A 106 -9.74 -4.67 13.10
C PRO A 106 -11.09 -4.69 13.83
N PRO A 107 -11.30 -3.76 14.79
CA PRO A 107 -12.61 -3.50 15.38
C PRO A 107 -13.68 -3.14 14.34
N ASN A 108 -14.96 -3.41 14.65
CA ASN A 108 -16.10 -3.24 13.74
C ASN A 108 -16.29 -1.81 13.17
N ASN A 109 -15.72 -0.79 13.82
CA ASN A 109 -15.82 0.61 13.44
C ASN A 109 -14.55 1.16 12.77
N TRP A 110 -13.55 0.32 12.50
CA TRP A 110 -12.34 0.74 11.81
C TRP A 110 -12.64 1.07 10.35
N ALA A 111 -12.26 2.27 9.92
CA ALA A 111 -12.43 2.69 8.55
C ALA A 111 -11.36 3.73 8.16
N VAL A 112 -10.97 3.70 6.90
CA VAL A 112 -10.03 4.65 6.30
C VAL A 112 -10.77 5.50 5.28
N LYS A 113 -10.48 6.79 5.24
CA LYS A 113 -11.01 7.68 4.21
C LYS A 113 -10.26 7.46 2.89
N LEU A 114 -10.78 6.56 2.06
CA LEU A 114 -10.20 6.30 0.75
C LEU A 114 -10.96 7.09 -0.33
N PRO A 115 -10.25 7.76 -1.26
CA PRO A 115 -10.87 8.37 -2.43
C PRO A 115 -11.76 7.34 -3.16
N LYS A 116 -12.95 7.75 -3.63
CA LYS A 116 -13.79 6.82 -4.42
C LYS A 116 -13.45 6.94 -5.89
N GLN A 117 -13.07 5.81 -6.50
CA GLN A 117 -12.83 5.70 -7.94
C GLN A 117 -14.14 5.96 -8.67
N HIS A 118 -14.22 7.03 -9.47
CA HIS A 118 -15.37 7.26 -10.35
C HIS A 118 -14.96 7.91 -11.67
N GLY A 119 -15.15 7.16 -12.75
CA GLY A 119 -15.33 7.70 -14.09
C GLY A 119 -14.27 8.68 -14.60
N ILE A 120 -14.67 9.48 -15.57
CA ILE A 120 -13.81 10.33 -16.41
C ILE A 120 -13.63 11.73 -15.82
N ASN A 121 -14.47 12.07 -14.84
CA ASN A 121 -14.62 13.43 -14.32
C ASN A 121 -13.93 13.63 -12.96
N GLY A 122 -13.01 12.73 -12.58
CA GLY A 122 -12.20 12.86 -11.37
C GLY A 122 -12.71 12.04 -10.17
N TRP A 123 -11.87 12.00 -9.13
CA TRP A 123 -12.13 11.25 -7.91
C TRP A 123 -13.19 11.96 -7.06
N ASN A 124 -14.15 11.19 -6.56
CA ASN A 124 -15.19 11.67 -5.67
C ASN A 124 -14.65 11.84 -4.23
N PRO A 125 -15.36 12.59 -3.36
CA PRO A 125 -15.00 12.75 -1.95
C PRO A 125 -14.67 11.41 -1.31
N ALA A 126 -13.61 11.39 -0.49
CA ALA A 126 -13.17 10.19 0.19
C ALA A 126 -14.31 9.61 1.05
N LYS A 127 -14.53 8.30 0.94
CA LYS A 127 -15.50 7.58 1.75
C LYS A 127 -14.78 6.76 2.81
N ALA A 128 -15.45 6.56 3.94
CA ALA A 128 -14.99 5.62 4.94
C ALA A 128 -15.13 4.20 4.36
N GLU A 129 -14.01 3.54 4.14
CA GLU A 129 -13.91 2.18 3.63
C GLU A 129 -13.32 1.28 4.73
N GLY A 130 -13.86 0.07 4.85
CA GLY A 130 -13.45 -0.90 5.87
C GLY A 130 -12.22 -1.73 5.47
N TRP A 131 -11.82 -2.63 6.37
CA TRP A 131 -10.63 -3.48 6.22
C TRP A 131 -10.60 -4.28 4.92
N THR A 132 -11.71 -4.90 4.55
CA THR A 132 -11.82 -5.71 3.32
C THR A 132 -11.44 -4.91 2.08
N GLU A 133 -11.82 -3.64 2.00
CA GLU A 133 -11.51 -2.78 0.86
C GLU A 133 -10.04 -2.36 0.87
N VAL A 134 -9.44 -2.14 2.04
CA VAL A 134 -8.00 -1.87 2.19
C VAL A 134 -7.18 -3.07 1.71
N LEU A 135 -7.54 -4.28 2.14
CA LEU A 135 -6.89 -5.51 1.67
C LEU A 135 -6.99 -5.64 0.14
N ARG A 136 -8.22 -5.53 -0.39
CA ARG A 136 -8.49 -5.62 -1.83
C ARG A 136 -7.66 -4.60 -2.63
N ARG A 137 -7.70 -3.31 -2.25
CA ARG A 137 -6.93 -2.28 -2.98
C ARG A 137 -5.42 -2.48 -2.88
N SER A 138 -4.92 -2.99 -1.75
CA SER A 138 -3.48 -3.25 -1.60
C SER A 138 -2.95 -4.26 -2.63
N GLU A 139 -3.74 -5.29 -2.97
CA GLU A 139 -3.42 -6.23 -4.06
C GLU A 139 -3.35 -5.52 -5.42
N GLY A 140 -4.33 -4.66 -5.72
CA GLY A 140 -4.35 -3.89 -6.96
C GLY A 140 -3.10 -2.99 -7.08
N TRP A 141 -2.68 -2.35 -5.99
CA TRP A 141 -1.48 -1.51 -5.97
C TRP A 141 -0.17 -2.28 -6.12
N VAL A 142 -0.10 -3.49 -5.56
CA VAL A 142 1.01 -4.43 -5.80
C VAL A 142 1.12 -4.78 -7.29
N GLN A 143 -0.01 -4.97 -7.98
CA GLN A 143 -0.02 -5.17 -9.45
C GLN A 143 0.43 -3.92 -10.22
N VAL A 144 0.02 -2.71 -9.78
CA VAL A 144 0.50 -1.45 -10.36
C VAL A 144 2.02 -1.34 -10.24
N ARG A 145 2.59 -1.57 -9.04
CA ARG A 145 4.05 -1.57 -8.84
C ARG A 145 4.73 -2.59 -9.74
N HIS A 146 4.20 -3.81 -9.84
CA HIS A 146 4.76 -4.85 -10.71
C HIS A 146 4.82 -4.37 -12.17
N CYS A 147 3.74 -3.82 -12.70
CA CYS A 147 3.70 -3.33 -14.09
C CYS A 147 4.71 -2.20 -14.34
N LEU A 148 4.84 -1.26 -13.39
CA LEU A 148 5.80 -0.15 -13.48
C LEU A 148 7.25 -0.65 -13.39
N ALA A 149 7.55 -1.54 -12.43
CA ALA A 149 8.89 -2.06 -12.19
C ALA A 149 9.45 -2.85 -13.38
N HIS A 150 8.58 -3.56 -14.11
CA HIS A 150 8.96 -4.33 -15.30
C HIS A 150 8.82 -3.55 -16.61
N GLY A 151 8.43 -2.26 -16.57
CA GLY A 151 8.27 -1.44 -17.77
C GLY A 151 7.14 -1.94 -18.69
N LEU A 152 6.13 -2.63 -18.16
CA LEU A 152 4.97 -3.06 -18.94
C LEU A 152 4.07 -1.87 -19.32
N VAL A 153 4.15 -0.80 -18.54
CA VAL A 153 3.54 0.51 -18.76
C VAL A 153 4.48 1.60 -18.27
N ALA A 154 4.36 2.81 -18.81
CA ALA A 154 5.18 3.95 -18.39
C ALA A 154 4.63 4.63 -17.12
N GLY A 155 3.33 4.51 -16.87
CA GLY A 155 2.63 5.28 -15.83
C GLY A 155 2.45 6.76 -16.19
N LEU A 156 2.64 7.13 -17.46
CA LEU A 156 2.66 8.52 -17.93
C LEU A 156 1.34 8.87 -18.66
N GLY A 157 0.25 8.82 -17.91
CA GLY A 157 -1.09 9.09 -18.43
C GLY A 157 -1.93 7.83 -18.54
N SER A 158 -2.68 7.72 -19.63
CA SER A 158 -3.68 6.70 -19.84
C SER A 158 -3.12 5.57 -20.67
N GLU A 159 -3.10 4.37 -20.10
CA GLU A 159 -2.49 3.19 -20.71
C GLU A 159 -3.39 1.98 -20.49
N VAL A 160 -3.17 0.91 -21.26
CA VAL A 160 -3.80 -0.39 -21.00
C VAL A 160 -2.92 -1.14 -20.01
N TRP A 161 -3.45 -1.41 -18.82
CA TRP A 161 -2.70 -2.07 -17.76
C TRP A 161 -2.88 -3.59 -17.87
N PRO A 162 -1.79 -4.36 -17.96
CA PRO A 162 -1.87 -5.81 -18.03
C PRO A 162 -2.61 -6.40 -16.82
N GLY A 163 -3.33 -7.50 -17.06
CA GLY A 163 -3.85 -8.34 -15.98
C GLY A 163 -2.73 -9.15 -15.31
N PRO A 164 -3.03 -9.81 -14.17
CA PRO A 164 -2.04 -10.60 -13.44
C PRO A 164 -1.44 -11.73 -14.33
N ALA A 165 -0.12 -11.88 -14.29
CA ALA A 165 0.64 -12.78 -15.16
C ALA A 165 0.39 -14.29 -14.91
N SER A 166 -0.16 -14.66 -13.75
CA SER A 166 -0.39 -16.07 -13.39
C SER A 166 -1.72 -16.59 -13.96
N LYS A 167 -1.62 -17.44 -14.98
CA LYS A 167 -2.74 -18.25 -15.52
C LYS A 167 -3.26 -19.33 -14.56
N LYS A 168 -2.56 -19.64 -13.46
CA LYS A 168 -2.95 -20.72 -12.52
C LYS A 168 -4.25 -20.45 -11.76
N ASN A 169 -4.77 -19.22 -11.79
CA ASN A 169 -6.01 -18.81 -11.12
C ASN A 169 -7.15 -18.43 -12.10
N LEU A 170 -7.14 -18.95 -13.34
CA LEU A 170 -8.18 -18.65 -14.34
C LEU A 170 -9.61 -18.99 -13.87
N ALA A 171 -9.79 -19.95 -12.96
CA ALA A 171 -11.11 -20.27 -12.38
C ALA A 171 -11.63 -19.19 -11.39
N ASN A 172 -10.74 -18.38 -10.81
CA ASN A 172 -11.05 -17.34 -9.82
C ASN A 172 -10.68 -15.93 -10.30
N GLN A 173 -10.49 -15.72 -11.61
CA GLN A 173 -10.07 -14.43 -12.17
C GLN A 173 -11.05 -13.29 -11.85
N ALA A 174 -12.34 -13.59 -11.68
CA ALA A 174 -13.35 -12.62 -11.27
C ALA A 174 -13.20 -12.12 -9.81
N ALA A 175 -12.39 -12.80 -8.99
CA ALA A 175 -12.14 -12.46 -7.59
C ALA A 175 -10.76 -11.84 -7.34
N LEU A 176 -9.87 -11.79 -8.34
CA LEU A 176 -8.54 -11.20 -8.20
C LEU A 176 -8.58 -9.69 -8.47
N THR A 177 -8.14 -8.90 -7.50
CA THR A 177 -7.97 -7.46 -7.70
C THR A 177 -6.84 -7.19 -8.69
N THR A 178 -7.11 -6.39 -9.70
CA THR A 178 -6.18 -6.02 -10.76
C THR A 178 -5.72 -4.58 -10.62
N ALA A 179 -4.65 -4.20 -11.33
CA ALA A 179 -4.24 -2.80 -11.44
C ALA A 179 -5.39 -1.88 -11.90
N SER A 180 -6.26 -2.38 -12.78
CA SER A 180 -7.40 -1.62 -13.31
C SER A 180 -8.45 -1.24 -12.25
N ASP A 181 -8.47 -1.93 -11.11
CA ASP A 181 -9.44 -1.72 -10.03
C ASP A 181 -9.05 -0.60 -9.05
N VAL A 182 -7.83 -0.07 -9.17
CA VAL A 182 -7.33 1.03 -8.31
C VAL A 182 -6.95 2.28 -9.12
N LEU A 183 -6.91 2.17 -10.44
CA LEU A 183 -6.54 3.26 -11.35
C LEU A 183 -7.75 4.02 -11.90
N ALA A 184 -7.59 5.30 -12.23
CA ALA A 184 -8.69 6.10 -12.75
C ALA A 184 -9.10 5.66 -14.16
N ARG A 185 -10.39 5.72 -14.50
CA ARG A 185 -10.83 5.50 -15.89
C ARG A 185 -10.47 6.74 -16.71
N SER A 186 -9.78 6.53 -17.83
CA SER A 186 -9.28 7.62 -18.69
C SER A 186 -10.38 8.29 -19.53
N SER A 187 -11.24 7.47 -20.16
CA SER A 187 -12.24 7.94 -21.13
C SER A 187 -13.42 6.96 -21.21
N ILE A 188 -14.60 7.45 -21.64
CA ILE A 188 -15.76 6.61 -21.99
C ILE A 188 -15.45 5.89 -23.31
N LYS A 189 -14.72 6.57 -24.21
CA LYS A 189 -14.41 6.11 -25.57
C LYS A 189 -13.29 5.06 -25.60
N ALA A 190 -12.44 5.02 -24.56
CA ALA A 190 -11.37 4.04 -24.39
C ALA A 190 -11.54 3.32 -23.04
N PRO A 191 -12.55 2.45 -22.90
CA PRO A 191 -12.94 1.87 -21.60
C PRO A 191 -11.90 0.92 -21.01
N ALA A 192 -10.92 0.46 -21.80
CA ALA A 192 -9.80 -0.35 -21.34
C ALA A 192 -8.66 0.48 -20.73
N GLU A 193 -8.54 1.76 -21.10
CA GLU A 193 -7.45 2.60 -20.60
C GLU A 193 -7.70 3.04 -19.16
N ARG A 194 -6.62 3.01 -18.39
CA ARG A 194 -6.57 3.46 -17.00
C ARG A 194 -5.40 4.41 -16.80
N GLY A 195 -5.65 5.44 -16.01
CA GLY A 195 -4.69 6.50 -15.72
C GLY A 195 -4.16 6.44 -14.30
N LEU A 196 -2.83 6.46 -14.17
CA LEU A 196 -2.16 6.71 -12.90
C LEU A 196 -1.98 8.21 -12.71
N TYR A 197 -2.89 8.82 -11.98
CA TYR A 197 -2.89 10.25 -11.63
C TYR A 197 -2.52 10.45 -10.15
N MET A 198 -2.49 11.70 -9.68
CA MET A 198 -2.13 11.98 -8.29
C MET A 198 -3.11 11.39 -7.27
N TRP A 199 -4.43 11.51 -7.49
CA TRP A 199 -5.42 10.96 -6.56
C TRP A 199 -5.34 9.43 -6.38
N PRO A 200 -5.17 8.61 -7.44
CA PRO A 200 -4.84 7.21 -7.29
C PRO A 200 -3.54 6.99 -6.47
N ALA A 201 -2.50 7.80 -6.67
CA ALA A 201 -1.28 7.69 -5.86
C ALA A 201 -1.51 8.02 -4.36
N VAL A 202 -2.42 8.96 -4.05
CA VAL A 202 -2.86 9.22 -2.66
C VAL A 202 -3.62 8.03 -2.08
N ASP A 203 -4.49 7.39 -2.86
CA ASP A 203 -5.18 6.17 -2.45
C ASP A 203 -4.18 5.07 -2.07
N CYS A 204 -3.18 4.82 -2.92
CA CYS A 204 -2.09 3.90 -2.64
C CYS A 204 -1.41 4.22 -1.29
N ALA A 205 -1.01 5.48 -1.10
CA ALA A 205 -0.35 5.93 0.12
C ALA A 205 -1.22 5.70 1.37
N ARG A 206 -2.52 6.00 1.32
CA ARG A 206 -3.45 5.78 2.43
C ARG A 206 -3.63 4.30 2.74
N VAL A 207 -3.83 3.46 1.71
CA VAL A 207 -4.00 2.00 1.86
C VAL A 207 -2.83 1.39 2.63
N PHE A 208 -1.58 1.66 2.21
CA PHE A 208 -0.41 1.07 2.85
C PHE A 208 -0.06 1.72 4.18
N THR A 209 -0.26 3.03 4.35
CA THR A 209 0.06 3.70 5.63
C THR A 209 -0.90 3.28 6.72
N HIS A 210 -2.21 3.29 6.45
CA HIS A 210 -3.22 2.87 7.44
C HIS A 210 -3.22 1.35 7.67
N GLY A 211 -2.94 0.56 6.62
CA GLY A 211 -2.75 -0.88 6.77
C GLY A 211 -1.56 -1.23 7.66
N ALA A 212 -0.42 -0.56 7.46
CA ALA A 212 0.77 -0.71 8.29
C ALA A 212 0.53 -0.27 9.74
N ALA A 213 -0.12 0.89 9.95
CA ALA A 213 -0.48 1.40 11.28
C ALA A 213 -1.26 0.35 12.08
N HIS A 214 -2.33 -0.17 11.49
CA HIS A 214 -3.16 -1.20 12.12
C HIS A 214 -2.35 -2.46 12.44
N LEU A 215 -1.60 -3.00 11.47
CA LEU A 215 -0.82 -4.22 11.71
C LEU A 215 0.29 -4.04 12.76
N ALA A 216 0.92 -2.86 12.82
CA ALA A 216 1.87 -2.52 13.86
C ALA A 216 1.20 -2.47 15.25
N GLU A 217 0.06 -1.80 15.39
CA GLU A 217 -0.69 -1.73 16.65
C GLU A 217 -1.12 -3.13 17.16
N ARG A 218 -1.58 -4.00 16.25
CA ARG A 218 -1.97 -5.37 16.58
C ARG A 218 -0.77 -6.23 16.97
N THR A 219 0.36 -6.05 16.30
CA THR A 219 1.61 -6.74 16.63
C THR A 219 2.18 -6.25 17.97
N GLY A 220 2.20 -4.94 18.20
CA GLY A 220 2.63 -4.35 19.46
C GLY A 220 1.76 -4.80 20.63
N SER A 221 0.44 -4.84 20.46
CA SER A 221 -0.48 -5.37 21.47
C SER A 221 -0.19 -6.82 21.84
N LEU A 222 0.18 -7.67 20.87
CA LEU A 222 0.56 -9.06 21.11
C LEU A 222 1.90 -9.17 21.87
N LEU A 223 2.87 -8.31 21.52
CA LEU A 223 4.24 -8.35 22.07
C LEU A 223 4.42 -7.53 23.36
N GLY A 224 3.42 -6.74 23.75
CA GLY A 224 3.47 -5.84 24.91
C GLY A 224 4.18 -4.50 24.64
N ASP A 225 4.30 -4.09 23.38
CA ASP A 225 4.96 -2.85 22.97
C ASP A 225 3.95 -1.71 22.80
N ALA A 226 4.30 -0.52 23.26
CA ALA A 226 3.54 0.70 22.95
C ALA A 226 3.87 1.15 21.52
N VAL A 227 2.84 1.31 20.69
CA VAL A 227 2.99 1.75 19.29
C VAL A 227 2.32 3.10 19.13
N ASP A 228 3.10 4.11 18.74
CA ASP A 228 2.57 5.39 18.28
C ASP A 228 2.51 5.40 16.75
N ALA A 229 1.37 5.03 16.19
CA ALA A 229 1.16 5.07 14.75
C ALA A 229 0.92 6.49 14.20
N SER A 230 0.78 7.51 15.07
CA SER A 230 0.54 8.90 14.64
C SER A 230 1.76 9.54 13.97
N VAL A 231 2.95 8.95 14.17
CA VAL A 231 4.19 9.36 13.49
C VAL A 231 4.20 9.03 12.00
N LEU A 232 3.30 8.15 11.55
CA LEU A 232 3.15 7.82 10.14
C LEU A 232 2.51 9.01 9.40
N LEU A 233 3.12 9.39 8.28
CA LEU A 233 2.63 10.49 7.44
C LEU A 233 1.33 10.06 6.74
N THR A 234 0.19 10.23 7.40
CA THR A 234 -1.09 9.90 6.79
C THR A 234 -1.38 10.93 5.69
N PHE A 235 -1.57 10.45 4.46
CA PHE A 235 -1.85 11.28 3.28
C PHE A 235 -3.31 11.81 3.32
N ASP A 236 -3.85 12.08 4.51
CA ASP A 236 -5.26 12.40 4.76
C ASP A 236 -5.56 13.90 4.54
N ASN A 237 -4.60 14.77 4.87
CA ASN A 237 -4.71 16.24 4.72
C ASN A 237 -4.22 16.72 3.34
N ILE A 238 -4.32 15.84 2.36
CA ILE A 238 -3.84 15.98 1.00
C ILE A 238 -5.07 16.12 0.11
#